data_AF-I3IW25-F1
#
_entry.id   AF-I3IW25-F1
#
_cell.length_a   1.000
_cell.length_b   1.000
_cell.length_c   1.000
_cell.angle_alpha   90.00
_cell.angle_beta   90.00
_cell.angle_gamma   90.00
#
_symmetry.space_group_name_H-M   'P 1'
#
loop_
_entity.id
_entity.type
_entity.pdbx_description
1 polymer ?
#
loop_
_entity_poly.entity_id
_entity_poly.type
_entity_poly.pdbx_seq_one_letter_code
_entity_poly.pdbx_strand_id
1 'polypeptide(L)'
;MRALAKQMDKEHHYEVFISDTQSLLPPPGASEVDVKAWQLHLLMESTECDMIRAVQRKTSRELTLVLSEKTQQDNRLPTKLWKRSQMKYSLSPEQPQMVETFIQQLMQGAEQSEGELKVSRDHLQQCLTHLSSSVMERERQCFLLYSQFYEQILQQHTQLLYQREQDLKSLKDAQTSNSHKEVADLCRGMMLEVSALRAQVVHLEEEKINLEEQLGLKFKERYHPLVRHLFSTCIQLKARLDEYPRQMERDVSVMVNRARGEGVDKIIKLKKRYGCTKDDDGLTLTQLKKEEVHELKLENSRLTALLCKLKALRCWRQVVDQEKLHRQLLQTKQREVTTRTEALRVKMLSEEKVALLQEELDFAQQALTCSQAECSSIKKQLSRKTEEFQVFRHQSAREAHSRRELDAHRVQTSEQMRADMEDRDRQLRAFGEQLDRGSRINRLQRERSAKEIRQVRGQLQQQRSLKQEAFQQLDKLQNQVNDVEAALSRGASTAGQSRTYCTLSVSRLSTRSPSTGLHRNRQHSALQLGSLTNYTTPQDFATEPRQQRAETARGHSNTSTDGPKADLCRLRVPTAEALFPDL
;
A
#
# COMPACT_ATOMS: atom_id res chain seq x y z
N MET A 1 -50.39 -4.43 27.41
CA MET A 1 -51.62 -3.68 27.09
C MET A 1 -52.40 -3.27 28.33
N ARG A 2 -52.83 -4.19 29.22
CA ARG A 2 -53.52 -3.83 30.48
C ARG A 2 -52.69 -2.90 31.39
N ALA A 3 -51.38 -3.14 31.53
CA ALA A 3 -50.48 -2.27 32.29
C ALA A 3 -50.32 -0.85 31.67
N LEU A 4 -50.27 -0.76 30.34
CA LEU A 4 -50.26 0.52 29.61
C LEU A 4 -51.61 1.25 29.77
N ALA A 5 -52.73 0.51 29.73
CA ALA A 5 -54.05 1.07 30.00
C ALA A 5 -54.19 1.57 31.45
N LYS A 6 -53.58 0.87 32.42
CA LYS A 6 -53.49 1.31 33.82
C LYS A 6 -52.66 2.59 33.97
N GLN A 7 -51.54 2.69 33.25
CA GLN A 7 -50.73 3.91 33.22
C GLN A 7 -51.46 5.10 32.58
N MET A 8 -52.42 4.83 31.69
CA MET A 8 -53.28 5.83 31.05
C MET A 8 -54.64 6.03 31.73
N ASP A 9 -54.87 5.45 32.92
CA ASP A 9 -56.11 5.52 33.70
C ASP A 9 -57.38 5.04 32.94
N LYS A 10 -57.18 4.10 32.01
CA LYS A 10 -58.20 3.48 31.13
C LYS A 10 -58.31 1.97 31.36
N GLU A 11 -58.09 1.52 32.60
CA GLU A 11 -58.03 0.10 32.98
C GLU A 11 -59.38 -0.63 32.74
N HIS A 12 -60.50 0.08 32.90
CA HIS A 12 -61.86 -0.44 32.71
C HIS A 12 -62.14 -1.02 31.31
N HIS A 13 -61.42 -0.57 30.28
CA HIS A 13 -61.56 -1.12 28.92
C HIS A 13 -60.89 -2.49 28.74
N TYR A 14 -60.07 -2.93 29.69
CA TYR A 14 -59.30 -4.18 29.64
C TYR A 14 -59.67 -5.18 30.76
N GLU A 15 -60.59 -4.82 31.65
CA GLU A 15 -61.14 -5.71 32.67
C GLU A 15 -62.10 -6.76 32.09
N VAL A 16 -62.75 -6.47 30.94
CA VAL A 16 -63.75 -7.35 30.31
C VAL A 16 -63.14 -8.44 29.42
N PHE A 17 -61.88 -8.29 28.99
CA PHE A 17 -61.21 -9.28 28.13
C PHE A 17 -60.48 -10.34 28.98
N ILE A 18 -61.25 -11.25 29.58
CA ILE A 18 -60.75 -12.52 30.13
C ILE A 18 -61.33 -13.64 29.26
N SER A 19 -60.84 -13.76 28.04
CA SER A 19 -61.02 -14.95 27.21
C SER A 19 -59.85 -15.01 26.25
N ASP A 20 -58.95 -15.94 26.53
CA ASP A 20 -57.72 -16.21 25.81
C ASP A 20 -58.02 -16.58 24.36
N THR A 21 -57.97 -15.61 23.43
CA THR A 21 -57.61 -15.81 22.01
C THR A 21 -57.69 -14.55 21.13
N GLN A 22 -58.23 -13.42 21.60
CA GLN A 22 -58.27 -12.19 20.79
C GLN A 22 -57.06 -11.29 21.05
N SER A 23 -56.41 -10.86 19.96
CA SER A 23 -55.31 -9.90 19.98
C SER A 23 -55.74 -8.63 20.71
N LEU A 24 -55.09 -8.34 21.84
CA LEU A 24 -55.35 -7.14 22.64
C LEU A 24 -55.05 -5.89 21.82
N LEU A 25 -56.11 -5.20 21.36
CA LEU A 25 -56.03 -3.91 20.68
C LEU A 25 -55.40 -2.85 21.61
N PRO A 26 -54.73 -1.81 21.07
CA PRO A 26 -54.21 -0.70 21.86
C PRO A 26 -55.32 0.18 22.47
N PRO A 27 -55.07 0.85 23.60
CA PRO A 27 -56.11 1.60 24.28
C PRO A 27 -56.61 2.74 23.39
N PRO A 28 -57.91 3.06 23.40
CA PRO A 28 -58.44 4.18 22.61
C PRO A 28 -57.73 5.48 23.00
N GLY A 29 -57.04 6.12 22.04
CA GLY A 29 -56.28 7.36 22.24
C GLY A 29 -54.85 7.19 22.74
N ALA A 30 -54.29 5.97 22.77
CA ALA A 30 -52.86 5.77 22.95
C ALA A 30 -52.10 6.26 21.71
N SER A 31 -51.04 7.06 21.91
CA SER A 31 -50.19 7.45 20.79
C SER A 31 -49.45 6.23 20.25
N GLU A 32 -49.17 6.21 18.94
CA GLU A 32 -48.42 5.11 18.33
C GLU A 32 -47.05 4.93 18.99
N VAL A 33 -46.43 6.02 19.43
CA VAL A 33 -45.16 6.03 20.15
C VAL A 33 -45.24 5.27 21.47
N ASP A 34 -46.31 5.48 22.26
CA ASP A 34 -46.48 4.80 23.55
C ASP A 34 -46.72 3.29 23.37
N VAL A 35 -47.47 2.92 22.33
CA VAL A 35 -47.72 1.51 22.00
C VAL A 35 -46.42 0.82 21.58
N LYS A 36 -45.59 1.49 20.74
CA LYS A 36 -44.30 0.95 20.30
C LYS A 36 -43.28 0.87 21.44
N ALA A 37 -43.25 1.86 22.33
CA ALA A 37 -42.37 1.84 23.51
C ALA A 37 -42.70 0.67 24.44
N TRP A 38 -43.99 0.38 24.66
CA TRP A 38 -44.41 -0.76 25.46
C TRP A 38 -44.12 -2.10 24.78
N GLN A 39 -44.35 -2.21 23.46
CA GLN A 39 -43.97 -3.41 22.70
C GLN A 39 -42.47 -3.69 22.79
N LEU A 40 -41.64 -2.65 22.72
CA LEU A 40 -40.19 -2.77 22.90
C LEU A 40 -39.86 -3.26 24.32
N HIS A 41 -40.49 -2.70 25.34
CA HIS A 41 -40.26 -3.12 26.72
C HIS A 41 -40.61 -4.60 26.94
N LEU A 42 -41.74 -5.08 26.41
CA LEU A 42 -42.12 -6.48 26.50
C LEU A 42 -41.12 -7.40 25.77
N LEU A 43 -40.64 -6.97 24.60
CA LEU A 43 -39.62 -7.71 23.87
C LEU A 43 -38.34 -7.80 24.70
N MET A 44 -37.90 -6.70 25.31
CA MET A 44 -36.73 -6.68 26.19
C MET A 44 -36.88 -7.67 27.36
N GLU A 45 -38.01 -7.65 28.08
CA GLU A 45 -38.28 -8.59 29.17
C GLU A 45 -38.26 -10.05 28.70
N SER A 46 -38.83 -10.34 27.52
CA SER A 46 -38.82 -11.68 26.95
C SER A 46 -37.40 -12.15 26.63
N THR A 47 -36.57 -11.27 26.07
CA THR A 47 -35.17 -11.56 25.76
C THR A 47 -34.34 -11.75 27.03
N GLU A 48 -34.58 -10.96 28.07
CA GLU A 48 -33.92 -11.12 29.37
C GLU A 48 -34.27 -12.48 29.99
N CYS A 49 -35.55 -12.86 29.98
CA CYS A 49 -35.99 -14.17 30.45
C CYS A 49 -35.32 -15.33 29.68
N ASP A 50 -35.17 -15.20 28.36
CA ASP A 50 -34.49 -16.19 27.53
C ASP A 50 -33.00 -16.28 27.83
N MET A 51 -32.34 -15.14 28.07
CA MET A 51 -30.95 -15.08 28.50
C MET A 51 -30.75 -15.74 29.87
N ILE A 52 -31.61 -15.44 30.85
CA ILE A 52 -31.59 -16.06 32.18
C ILE A 52 -31.76 -17.58 32.06
N ARG A 53 -32.75 -18.04 31.27
CA ARG A 53 -32.95 -19.48 31.01
C ARG A 53 -31.77 -20.13 30.31
N ALA A 54 -31.08 -19.42 29.42
CA ALA A 54 -29.87 -19.91 28.77
C ALA A 54 -28.72 -20.07 29.77
N VAL A 55 -28.53 -19.10 30.67
CA VAL A 55 -27.52 -19.15 31.74
C VAL A 55 -27.83 -20.29 32.71
N GLN A 56 -29.06 -20.41 33.17
CA GLN A 56 -29.48 -21.51 34.05
C GLN A 56 -29.20 -22.88 33.41
N ARG A 57 -29.57 -23.08 32.13
CA ARG A 57 -29.27 -24.30 31.38
C ARG A 57 -27.77 -24.58 31.29
N LYS A 58 -26.94 -23.54 31.10
CA LYS A 58 -25.48 -23.68 31.08
C LYS A 58 -24.97 -24.13 32.46
N THR A 59 -25.39 -23.48 33.53
CA THR A 59 -25.00 -23.83 34.90
C THR A 59 -25.37 -25.28 35.24
N SER A 60 -26.58 -25.75 34.89
CA SER A 60 -26.98 -27.14 35.10
C SER A 60 -26.11 -28.14 34.32
N ARG A 61 -25.70 -27.80 33.09
CA ARG A 61 -24.79 -28.64 32.28
C ARG A 61 -23.40 -28.73 32.93
N GLU A 62 -22.83 -27.60 33.34
CA GLU A 62 -21.52 -27.59 34.01
C GLU A 62 -21.56 -28.35 35.34
N LEU A 63 -22.62 -28.19 36.13
CA LEU A 63 -22.80 -28.94 37.37
C LEU A 63 -22.87 -30.46 37.13
N THR A 64 -23.57 -30.88 36.07
CA THR A 64 -23.64 -32.29 35.66
C THR A 64 -22.27 -32.82 35.23
N LEU A 65 -21.49 -32.01 34.51
CA LEU A 65 -20.11 -32.35 34.12
C LEU A 65 -19.20 -32.55 35.34
N VAL A 66 -19.27 -31.64 36.33
CA VAL A 66 -18.54 -31.76 37.61
C VAL A 66 -18.89 -33.04 38.35
N LEU A 67 -20.17 -33.36 38.44
CA LEU A 67 -20.61 -34.59 39.09
C LEU A 67 -20.09 -35.83 38.34
N SER A 68 -20.12 -35.82 37.01
CA SER A 68 -19.65 -36.95 36.20
C SER A 68 -18.14 -37.21 36.32
N GLU A 69 -17.33 -36.15 36.36
CA GLU A 69 -15.87 -36.24 36.56
C GLU A 69 -15.53 -36.72 37.98
N LYS A 70 -16.24 -36.22 38.99
CA LYS A 70 -16.06 -36.66 40.39
C LYS A 70 -16.36 -38.15 40.57
N THR A 71 -17.26 -38.72 39.77
CA THR A 71 -17.63 -40.14 39.83
C THR A 71 -16.80 -41.06 38.91
N GLN A 72 -15.85 -40.52 38.14
CA GLN A 72 -15.08 -41.30 37.18
C GLN A 72 -14.01 -42.16 37.89
N GLN A 73 -14.00 -43.48 37.63
CA GLN A 73 -13.06 -44.45 38.22
C GLN A 73 -11.82 -44.74 37.34
N ASP A 74 -11.73 -44.17 36.14
CA ASP A 74 -10.58 -44.38 35.25
C ASP A 74 -9.33 -43.66 35.79
N ASN A 75 -8.15 -44.26 35.66
CA ASN A 75 -6.82 -43.69 36.01
C ASN A 75 -6.41 -42.50 35.09
N ARG A 76 -7.36 -41.64 34.72
CA ARG A 76 -7.18 -40.48 33.83
C ARG A 76 -7.34 -39.19 34.63
N LEU A 77 -6.60 -38.16 34.24
CA LEU A 77 -6.75 -36.85 34.87
C LEU A 77 -8.12 -36.21 34.53
N PRO A 78 -8.76 -35.50 35.48
CA PRO A 78 -10.09 -34.91 35.32
C PRO A 78 -10.04 -33.65 34.44
N THR A 79 -9.83 -33.83 33.15
CA THR A 79 -9.62 -32.74 32.18
C THR A 79 -10.92 -32.25 31.53
N LYS A 80 -12.09 -32.91 31.69
CA LYS A 80 -13.35 -32.50 31.03
C LYS A 80 -13.89 -31.16 31.52
N LEU A 81 -13.61 -30.77 32.76
CA LEU A 81 -14.02 -29.48 33.32
C LEU A 81 -13.33 -28.28 32.67
N TRP A 82 -12.15 -28.51 32.11
CA TRP A 82 -11.33 -27.46 31.49
C TRP A 82 -11.51 -27.42 29.97
N LYS A 83 -12.41 -28.22 29.41
CA LYS A 83 -12.66 -28.29 27.96
C LYS A 83 -13.50 -27.10 27.52
N ARG A 84 -13.05 -26.40 26.47
CA ARG A 84 -13.89 -25.45 25.74
C ARG A 84 -14.87 -26.23 24.86
N SER A 85 -16.15 -25.90 24.93
CA SER A 85 -17.26 -26.54 24.19
C SER A 85 -17.08 -26.58 22.67
N GLN A 86 -16.13 -25.82 22.11
CA GLN A 86 -15.81 -25.75 20.69
C GLN A 86 -14.76 -26.76 20.23
N MET A 87 -14.01 -27.39 21.14
CA MET A 87 -12.99 -28.39 20.79
C MET A 87 -13.59 -29.80 20.81
N LYS A 88 -13.63 -30.46 19.65
CA LYS A 88 -14.11 -31.84 19.53
C LYS A 88 -13.13 -32.87 20.07
N TYR A 89 -11.84 -32.53 20.09
CA TYR A 89 -10.75 -33.42 20.51
C TYR A 89 -10.23 -33.01 21.88
N SER A 90 -10.06 -34.01 22.74
CA SER A 90 -9.56 -33.79 24.09
C SER A 90 -8.50 -34.80 24.47
N LEU A 91 -7.40 -34.30 25.00
CA LEU A 91 -6.38 -35.10 25.65
C LEU A 91 -6.80 -35.40 27.10
N SER A 92 -6.90 -36.69 27.42
CA SER A 92 -6.80 -37.18 28.81
C SER A 92 -5.53 -38.01 28.89
N PRO A 93 -4.40 -37.44 29.33
CA PRO A 93 -3.22 -38.23 29.59
C PRO A 93 -3.52 -39.25 30.71
N GLU A 94 -3.02 -40.47 30.54
CA GLU A 94 -3.09 -41.51 31.56
C GLU A 94 -2.17 -41.18 32.72
N GLN A 95 -2.59 -41.53 33.94
CA GLN A 95 -1.78 -41.35 35.13
C GLN A 95 -0.57 -42.30 35.07
N PRO A 96 0.68 -41.80 35.05
CA PRO A 96 1.84 -42.65 34.89
C PRO A 96 2.11 -43.45 36.18
N GLN A 97 2.04 -44.77 36.10
CA GLN A 97 2.33 -45.70 37.22
C GLN A 97 3.82 -46.11 37.31
N MET A 98 4.71 -45.32 36.68
CA MET A 98 6.13 -45.69 36.51
C MET A 98 6.86 -45.85 37.85
N VAL A 99 6.48 -45.03 38.84
CA VAL A 99 7.08 -45.05 40.17
C VAL A 99 6.64 -46.30 40.92
N GLU A 100 5.36 -46.65 40.83
CA GLU A 100 4.77 -47.84 41.43
C GLU A 100 5.39 -49.11 40.83
N THR A 101 5.55 -49.17 39.50
CA THR A 101 6.22 -50.30 38.83
C THR A 101 7.69 -50.40 39.20
N PHE A 102 8.39 -49.26 39.34
CA PHE A 102 9.79 -49.26 39.75
C PHE A 102 9.96 -49.75 41.19
N ILE A 103 9.12 -49.30 42.11
CA ILE A 103 9.13 -49.76 43.50
C ILE A 103 8.85 -51.27 43.56
N GLN A 104 7.88 -51.77 42.80
CA GLN A 104 7.61 -53.21 42.74
C GLN A 104 8.82 -54.02 42.22
N GLN A 105 9.47 -53.56 41.15
CA GLN A 105 10.66 -54.22 40.58
C GLN A 105 11.87 -54.17 41.52
N LEU A 106 12.07 -53.05 42.22
CA LEU A 106 13.12 -52.90 43.21
C LEU A 106 12.91 -53.83 44.41
N MET A 107 11.67 -53.92 44.90
CA MET A 107 11.29 -54.77 46.03
C MET A 107 11.37 -56.26 45.71
N GLN A 108 11.17 -56.67 44.46
CA GLN A 108 11.25 -58.09 44.03
C GLN A 108 12.66 -58.68 44.11
N GLY A 109 13.72 -57.87 44.08
CA GLY A 109 15.12 -58.33 44.13
C GLY A 109 15.90 -57.83 45.35
N ALA A 110 15.19 -57.40 46.40
CA ALA A 110 15.79 -56.90 47.63
C ALA A 110 15.81 -57.97 48.74
N GLU A 111 16.96 -58.18 49.37
CA GLU A 111 17.08 -59.06 50.54
C GLU A 111 16.95 -58.22 51.83
N GLN A 112 16.00 -58.57 52.70
CA GLN A 112 15.84 -57.92 54.01
C GLN A 112 16.62 -58.69 55.08
N SER A 113 17.61 -58.05 55.70
CA SER A 113 18.29 -58.58 56.89
C SER A 113 18.41 -57.49 57.95
N GLU A 114 17.92 -57.78 59.17
CA GLU A 114 17.97 -56.91 60.38
C GLU A 114 17.69 -55.42 60.15
N GLY A 115 16.63 -55.09 59.39
CA GLY A 115 16.19 -53.71 59.17
C GLY A 115 16.96 -52.96 58.07
N GLU A 116 17.96 -53.59 57.43
CA GLU A 116 18.66 -53.07 56.26
C GLU A 116 18.21 -53.78 54.99
N LEU A 117 17.84 -53.00 53.96
CA LEU A 117 17.47 -53.48 52.64
C LEU A 117 18.73 -53.57 51.76
N LYS A 118 19.19 -54.78 51.45
CA LYS A 118 20.37 -54.98 50.59
C LYS A 118 19.92 -55.34 49.18
N VAL A 119 20.25 -54.48 48.21
CA VAL A 119 19.98 -54.68 46.79
C VAL A 119 21.30 -54.89 46.07
N SER A 120 21.39 -55.97 45.28
CA SER A 120 22.57 -56.21 44.43
C SER A 120 22.76 -55.06 43.46
N ARG A 121 24.02 -54.63 43.26
CA ARG A 121 24.38 -53.56 42.31
C ARG A 121 23.88 -53.87 40.90
N ASP A 122 23.94 -55.12 40.48
CA ASP A 122 23.52 -55.54 39.14
C ASP A 122 21.99 -55.47 38.99
N HIS A 123 21.23 -55.85 40.03
CA HIS A 123 19.77 -55.74 40.05
C HIS A 123 19.30 -54.27 40.05
N LEU A 124 19.96 -53.42 40.84
CA LEU A 124 19.67 -51.98 40.84
C LEU A 124 19.95 -51.37 39.46
N GLN A 125 21.07 -51.74 38.82
CA GLN A 125 21.41 -51.27 37.48
C GLN A 125 20.34 -51.69 36.46
N GLN A 126 19.80 -52.93 36.55
CA GLN A 126 18.72 -53.41 35.69
C GLN A 126 17.39 -52.68 35.94
N CYS A 127 17.03 -52.41 37.20
CA CYS A 127 15.83 -51.64 37.53
C CYS A 127 15.95 -50.19 37.01
N LEU A 128 17.12 -49.57 37.12
CA LEU A 128 17.38 -48.22 36.62
C LEU A 128 17.37 -48.14 35.09
N THR A 129 17.90 -49.14 34.39
CA THR A 129 17.82 -49.19 32.91
C THR A 129 16.38 -49.41 32.45
N HIS A 130 15.62 -50.27 33.12
CA HIS A 130 14.19 -50.46 32.85
C HIS A 130 13.39 -49.19 33.10
N LEU A 131 13.61 -48.50 34.23
CA LEU A 131 12.99 -47.20 34.52
C LEU A 131 13.35 -46.16 33.46
N SER A 132 14.63 -46.08 33.07
CA SER A 132 15.09 -45.15 32.03
C SER A 132 14.39 -45.42 30.69
N SER A 133 14.27 -46.69 30.30
CA SER A 133 13.54 -47.07 29.08
C SER A 133 12.04 -46.73 29.17
N SER A 134 11.42 -46.92 30.33
CA SER A 134 10.01 -46.60 30.57
C SER A 134 9.75 -45.09 30.53
N VAL A 135 10.66 -44.29 31.10
CA VAL A 135 10.59 -42.83 31.05
C VAL A 135 10.75 -42.33 29.61
N MET A 136 11.71 -42.86 28.86
CA MET A 136 11.91 -42.49 27.45
C MET A 136 10.71 -42.87 26.57
N GLU A 137 10.13 -44.06 26.77
CA GLU A 137 8.94 -44.49 26.04
C GLU A 137 7.73 -43.62 26.40
N ARG A 138 7.54 -43.26 27.68
CA ARG A 138 6.50 -42.31 28.09
C ARG A 138 6.71 -40.94 27.43
N GLU A 139 7.93 -40.40 27.43
CA GLU A 139 8.22 -39.10 26.81
C GLU A 139 7.96 -39.11 25.30
N ARG A 140 8.35 -40.19 24.62
CA ARG A 140 8.04 -40.42 23.20
C ARG A 140 6.52 -40.47 22.96
N GLN A 141 5.78 -41.23 23.78
CA GLN A 141 4.32 -41.33 23.67
C GLN A 141 3.64 -39.98 23.95
N CYS A 142 4.09 -39.25 24.98
CA CYS A 142 3.60 -37.90 25.27
C CYS A 142 3.85 -36.96 24.09
N PHE A 143 5.05 -36.98 23.50
CA PHE A 143 5.38 -36.14 22.35
C PHE A 143 4.48 -36.45 21.15
N LEU A 144 4.28 -37.72 20.82
CA LEU A 144 3.40 -38.15 19.73
C LEU A 144 1.95 -37.73 19.98
N LEU A 145 1.46 -37.91 21.21
CA LEU A 145 0.11 -37.54 21.62
C LEU A 145 -0.12 -36.02 21.50
N TYR A 146 0.83 -35.20 21.97
CA TYR A 146 0.76 -33.75 21.84
C TYR A 146 0.86 -33.31 20.39
N SER A 147 1.77 -33.90 19.60
CA SER A 147 1.90 -33.59 18.17
C SER A 147 0.60 -33.83 17.42
N GLN A 148 -0.02 -35.00 17.63
CA GLN A 148 -1.29 -35.34 17.00
C GLN A 148 -2.42 -34.41 17.44
N PHE A 149 -2.46 -34.01 18.71
CA PHE A 149 -3.46 -33.07 19.21
C PHE A 149 -3.33 -31.68 18.59
N TYR A 150 -2.11 -31.14 18.50
CA TYR A 150 -1.90 -29.84 17.86
C TYR A 150 -2.22 -29.88 16.37
N GLU A 151 -1.91 -30.99 15.69
CA GLU A 151 -2.28 -31.19 14.29
C GLU A 151 -3.81 -31.21 14.11
N GLN A 152 -4.55 -31.90 14.98
CA GLN A 152 -6.02 -31.92 14.94
C GLN A 152 -6.64 -30.55 15.22
N ILE A 153 -6.11 -29.80 16.19
CA ILE A 153 -6.54 -28.42 16.45
C ILE A 153 -6.31 -27.53 15.23
N LEU A 154 -5.14 -27.64 14.61
CA LEU A 154 -4.78 -26.84 13.44
C LEU A 154 -5.72 -27.14 12.26
N GLN A 155 -6.00 -28.42 12.00
CA GLN A 155 -6.94 -28.83 10.95
C GLN A 155 -8.35 -28.28 11.22
N GLN A 156 -8.84 -28.37 12.47
CA GLN A 156 -10.15 -27.84 12.83
C GLN A 156 -10.25 -26.33 12.67
N HIS A 157 -9.24 -25.57 13.13
CA HIS A 157 -9.22 -24.12 12.97
C HIS A 157 -9.14 -23.71 11.52
N THR A 158 -8.40 -24.45 10.69
CA THR A 158 -8.33 -24.22 9.25
C THR A 158 -9.70 -24.41 8.59
N GLN A 159 -10.43 -25.46 8.96
CA GLN A 159 -11.79 -25.71 8.45
C GLN A 159 -12.79 -24.63 8.91
N LEU A 160 -12.74 -24.24 10.19
CA LEU A 160 -13.57 -23.16 10.74
C LEU A 160 -13.28 -21.83 10.03
N LEU A 161 -12.01 -21.53 9.77
CA LEU A 161 -11.60 -20.31 9.08
C LEU A 161 -12.13 -20.32 7.64
N TYR A 162 -12.03 -21.44 6.94
CA TYR A 162 -12.60 -21.60 5.60
C TYR A 162 -14.12 -21.38 5.59
N GLN A 163 -14.85 -21.97 6.54
CA GLN A 163 -16.29 -21.80 6.66
C GLN A 163 -16.66 -20.33 6.94
N ARG A 164 -15.93 -19.66 7.84
CA ARG A 164 -16.14 -18.23 8.12
C ARG A 164 -15.84 -17.34 6.93
N GLU A 165 -14.80 -17.66 6.15
CA GLU A 165 -14.49 -16.93 4.93
C GLU A 165 -15.61 -17.09 3.89
N GLN A 166 -16.20 -18.28 3.78
CA GLN A 166 -17.34 -18.54 2.91
C GLN A 166 -18.61 -17.81 3.37
N ASP A 167 -18.90 -17.80 4.68
CA ASP A 167 -19.99 -17.02 5.27
C ASP A 167 -19.81 -15.52 4.99
N LEU A 168 -18.58 -14.99 5.15
CA LEU A 168 -18.26 -13.59 4.83
C LEU A 168 -18.44 -13.28 3.35
N LYS A 169 -18.07 -14.19 2.45
CA LYS A 169 -18.34 -14.04 1.01
C LYS A 169 -19.85 -13.98 0.75
N SER A 170 -20.63 -14.88 1.34
CA SER A 170 -22.09 -14.88 1.19
C SER A 170 -22.76 -13.61 1.74
N LEU A 171 -22.27 -13.08 2.87
CA LEU A 171 -22.75 -11.81 3.43
C LEU A 171 -22.35 -10.62 2.57
N LYS A 172 -21.14 -10.63 2.01
CA LYS A 172 -20.69 -9.61 1.07
C LYS A 172 -21.54 -9.61 -0.21
N ASP A 173 -21.88 -10.79 -0.71
CA ASP A 173 -22.75 -10.96 -1.87
C ASP A 173 -24.23 -10.62 -1.56
N ALA A 174 -24.67 -10.78 -0.31
CA ALA A 174 -25.97 -10.28 0.15
C ALA A 174 -25.98 -8.76 0.35
N GLN A 175 -24.84 -8.19 0.77
CA GLN A 175 -24.65 -6.74 0.97
C GLN A 175 -24.51 -5.97 -0.36
N THR A 176 -24.08 -6.63 -1.44
CA THR A 176 -24.17 -6.10 -2.80
C THR A 176 -25.59 -6.17 -3.37
N SER A 177 -26.56 -6.80 -2.69
CA SER A 177 -27.97 -6.67 -3.06
C SER A 177 -28.42 -5.22 -2.80
N ASN A 178 -28.95 -4.58 -3.84
CA ASN A 178 -29.29 -3.16 -3.87
C ASN A 178 -30.32 -2.71 -2.82
N SER A 179 -30.97 -3.63 -2.10
CA SER A 179 -32.06 -3.33 -1.17
C SER A 179 -31.66 -2.36 -0.05
N HIS A 180 -30.52 -2.56 0.60
CA HIS A 180 -30.06 -1.66 1.66
C HIS A 180 -29.60 -0.29 1.12
N LYS A 181 -29.06 -0.26 -0.11
CA LYS A 181 -28.66 0.99 -0.76
C LYS A 181 -29.89 1.81 -1.17
N GLU A 182 -30.89 1.15 -1.76
CA GLU A 182 -32.19 1.75 -2.14
C GLU A 182 -32.94 2.28 -0.92
N VAL A 183 -33.00 1.52 0.18
CA VAL A 183 -33.60 2.00 1.44
C VAL A 183 -32.82 3.18 2.01
N ALA A 184 -31.49 3.17 1.94
CA ALA A 184 -30.67 4.28 2.41
C ALA A 184 -30.84 5.53 1.53
N ASP A 185 -30.95 5.38 0.22
CA ASP A 185 -31.25 6.46 -0.73
C ASP A 185 -32.64 7.05 -0.48
N LEU A 186 -33.65 6.21 -0.25
CA LEU A 186 -35.02 6.64 0.09
C LEU A 186 -35.04 7.40 1.42
N CYS A 187 -34.39 6.89 2.46
CA CYS A 187 -34.29 7.57 3.75
C CYS A 187 -33.57 8.92 3.63
N ARG A 188 -32.51 9.00 2.82
CA ARG A 188 -31.84 10.28 2.52
C ARG A 188 -32.77 11.25 1.80
N GLY A 189 -33.52 10.79 0.79
CA GLY A 189 -34.51 11.59 0.09
C GLY A 189 -35.57 12.15 1.03
N MET A 190 -36.18 11.30 1.85
CA MET A 190 -37.17 11.72 2.85
C MET A 190 -36.60 12.71 3.86
N MET A 191 -35.35 12.55 4.32
CA MET A 191 -34.72 13.52 5.23
C MET A 191 -34.51 14.88 4.57
N LEU A 192 -34.14 14.90 3.28
CA LEU A 192 -33.98 16.16 2.54
C LEU A 192 -35.35 16.83 2.33
N GLU A 193 -36.39 16.08 2.00
CA GLU A 193 -37.76 16.61 1.90
C GLU A 193 -38.26 17.15 3.24
N VAL A 194 -38.09 16.40 4.34
CA VAL A 194 -38.43 16.87 5.69
C VAL A 194 -37.66 18.13 6.04
N SER A 195 -36.38 18.24 5.65
CA SER A 195 -35.57 19.43 5.89
C SER A 195 -36.04 20.63 5.06
N ALA A 196 -36.40 20.41 3.79
CA ALA A 196 -36.96 21.43 2.91
C ALA A 196 -38.33 21.92 3.41
N LEU A 197 -39.20 20.99 3.82
CA LEU A 197 -40.51 21.32 4.40
C LEU A 197 -40.35 22.08 5.72
N ARG A 198 -39.41 21.69 6.59
CA ARG A 198 -39.11 22.45 7.81
C ARG A 198 -38.63 23.87 7.50
N ALA A 199 -37.76 24.04 6.49
CA ALA A 199 -37.32 25.36 6.06
C ALA A 199 -38.48 26.22 5.51
N GLN A 200 -39.38 25.61 4.72
CA GLN A 200 -40.59 26.27 4.24
C GLN A 200 -41.54 26.68 5.37
N VAL A 201 -41.74 25.82 6.38
CA VAL A 201 -42.56 26.14 7.56
C VAL A 201 -41.97 27.33 8.31
N VAL A 202 -40.66 27.33 8.57
CA VAL A 202 -40.00 28.46 9.23
C VAL A 202 -40.15 29.75 8.42
N HIS A 203 -39.95 29.70 7.10
CA HIS A 203 -40.15 30.86 6.23
C HIS A 203 -41.59 31.39 6.28
N LEU A 204 -42.59 30.50 6.23
CA LEU A 204 -44.00 30.90 6.34
C LEU A 204 -44.35 31.46 7.72
N GLU A 205 -43.74 30.93 8.79
CA GLU A 205 -43.88 31.47 10.15
C GLU A 205 -43.29 32.88 10.25
N GLU A 206 -42.13 33.13 9.65
CA GLU A 206 -41.51 34.46 9.56
C GLU A 206 -42.38 35.44 8.74
N GLU A 207 -42.89 35.01 7.59
CA GLU A 207 -43.82 35.82 6.78
C GLU A 207 -45.09 36.17 7.55
N LYS A 208 -45.66 35.21 8.28
CA LYS A 208 -46.82 35.45 9.15
C LYS A 208 -46.50 36.51 10.20
N ILE A 209 -45.38 36.38 10.92
CA ILE A 209 -44.96 37.35 11.94
C ILE A 209 -44.78 38.73 11.30
N ASN A 210 -44.10 38.81 10.15
CA ASN A 210 -43.91 40.06 9.41
C ASN A 210 -45.25 40.72 9.02
N LEU A 211 -46.22 39.93 8.55
CA LEU A 211 -47.56 40.42 8.21
C LEU A 211 -48.34 40.89 9.45
N GLU A 212 -48.26 40.15 10.56
CA GLU A 212 -48.87 40.54 11.84
C GLU A 212 -48.27 41.85 12.36
N GLU A 213 -46.96 42.03 12.28
CA GLU A 213 -46.27 43.28 12.64
C GLU A 213 -46.69 44.45 11.74
N GLN A 214 -46.72 44.25 10.42
CA GLN A 214 -47.18 45.27 9.47
C GLN A 214 -48.64 45.67 9.71
N LEU A 215 -49.50 44.69 9.99
CA LEU A 215 -50.90 44.93 10.34
C LEU A 215 -50.98 45.70 11.66
N GLY A 216 -50.23 45.29 12.68
CA GLY A 216 -50.11 46.00 13.95
C GLY A 216 -49.63 47.46 13.79
N LEU A 217 -48.69 47.72 12.89
CA LEU A 217 -48.24 49.07 12.54
C LEU A 217 -49.36 49.88 11.87
N LYS A 218 -50.04 49.33 10.86
CA LYS A 218 -51.19 49.99 10.21
C LYS A 218 -52.31 50.32 11.21
N PHE A 219 -52.58 49.43 12.16
CA PHE A 219 -53.53 49.70 13.24
C PHE A 219 -53.03 50.83 14.15
N LYS A 220 -51.77 50.81 14.57
CA LYS A 220 -51.18 51.90 15.36
C LYS A 220 -51.24 53.23 14.61
N GLU A 221 -50.86 53.28 13.33
CA GLU A 221 -50.91 54.50 12.52
C GLU A 221 -52.32 55.08 12.41
N ARG A 222 -53.34 54.23 12.22
CA ARG A 222 -54.74 54.68 12.12
C ARG A 222 -55.31 55.15 13.45
N TYR A 223 -55.07 54.40 14.53
CA TYR A 223 -55.77 54.62 15.80
C TYR A 223 -54.97 55.46 16.80
N HIS A 224 -53.63 55.47 16.75
CA HIS A 224 -52.79 56.21 17.71
C HIS A 224 -53.04 57.74 17.65
N PRO A 225 -53.19 58.40 16.49
CA PRO A 225 -53.52 59.82 16.44
C PRO A 225 -54.91 60.11 17.01
N LEU A 226 -55.89 59.25 16.72
CA LEU A 226 -57.26 59.38 17.23
C LEU A 226 -57.29 59.23 18.76
N VAL A 227 -56.61 58.21 19.29
CA VAL A 227 -56.50 57.97 20.73
C VAL A 227 -55.75 59.12 21.42
N ARG A 228 -54.65 59.62 20.84
CA ARG A 228 -53.96 60.82 21.35
C ARG A 228 -54.87 62.04 21.35
N HIS A 229 -55.64 62.23 20.30
CA HIS A 229 -56.59 63.34 20.20
C HIS A 229 -57.69 63.21 21.26
N LEU A 230 -58.30 62.02 21.42
CA LEU A 230 -59.28 61.75 22.45
C LEU A 230 -58.72 62.02 23.85
N PHE A 231 -57.54 61.50 24.17
CA PHE A 231 -56.89 61.78 25.46
C PHE A 231 -56.60 63.27 25.65
N SER A 232 -56.09 63.97 24.63
CA SER A 232 -55.88 65.42 24.68
C SER A 232 -57.18 66.16 25.00
N THR A 233 -58.27 65.84 24.29
CA THR A 233 -59.59 66.42 24.51
C THR A 233 -60.14 66.08 25.90
N CYS A 234 -60.01 64.84 26.37
CA CYS A 234 -60.39 64.45 27.73
C CYS A 234 -59.58 65.18 28.80
N ILE A 235 -58.28 65.35 28.61
CA ILE A 235 -57.41 66.10 29.53
C ILE A 235 -57.83 67.58 29.55
N GLN A 236 -58.10 68.18 28.39
CA GLN A 236 -58.56 69.56 28.28
C GLN A 236 -59.94 69.77 28.94
N LEU A 237 -60.89 68.87 28.68
CA LEU A 237 -62.21 68.91 29.32
C LEU A 237 -62.11 68.73 30.83
N LYS A 238 -61.28 67.80 31.30
CA LYS A 238 -61.02 67.61 32.73
C LYS A 238 -60.36 68.85 33.34
N ALA A 239 -59.38 69.45 32.69
CA ALA A 239 -58.74 70.67 33.17
C ALA A 239 -59.74 71.82 33.30
N ARG A 240 -60.66 71.98 32.34
CA ARG A 240 -61.76 72.96 32.44
C ARG A 240 -62.71 72.62 33.58
N LEU A 241 -63.13 71.36 33.69
CA LEU A 241 -64.04 70.89 34.73
C LEU A 241 -63.44 71.00 36.13
N ASP A 242 -62.13 70.80 36.30
CA ASP A 242 -61.43 70.96 37.57
C ASP A 242 -61.23 72.45 37.93
N GLU A 243 -61.17 73.35 36.94
CA GLU A 243 -61.02 74.79 37.20
C GLU A 243 -62.34 75.44 37.64
N TYR A 244 -63.51 74.96 37.19
CA TYR A 244 -64.81 75.50 37.61
C TYR A 244 -65.06 75.43 39.13
N PRO A 245 -64.89 74.27 39.82
CA PRO A 245 -65.02 74.19 41.28
C PRO A 245 -64.01 75.07 42.00
N ARG A 246 -62.75 75.14 41.52
CA ARG A 246 -61.73 76.01 42.13
C ARG A 246 -62.10 77.48 41.99
N GLN A 247 -62.58 77.89 40.81
CA GLN A 247 -63.01 79.26 40.58
C GLN A 247 -64.23 79.61 41.43
N MET A 248 -65.23 78.73 41.48
CA MET A 248 -66.40 78.89 42.34
C MET A 248 -66.01 78.96 43.82
N GLU A 249 -65.10 78.09 44.29
CA GLU A 249 -64.61 78.12 45.68
C GLU A 249 -63.90 79.43 45.99
N ARG A 250 -63.07 79.95 45.07
CA ARG A 250 -62.45 81.28 45.20
C ARG A 250 -63.50 82.39 45.26
N ASP A 251 -64.45 82.41 44.33
CA ASP A 251 -65.48 83.45 44.24
C ASP A 251 -66.40 83.46 45.47
N VAL A 252 -66.83 82.28 45.92
CA VAL A 252 -67.62 82.11 47.15
C VAL A 252 -66.80 82.51 48.37
N SER A 253 -65.52 82.13 48.46
CA SER A 253 -64.66 82.51 49.60
C SER A 253 -64.48 84.02 49.68
N VAL A 254 -64.24 84.69 48.54
CA VAL A 254 -64.14 86.15 48.46
C VAL A 254 -65.47 86.81 48.84
N MET A 255 -66.59 86.33 48.33
CA MET A 255 -67.93 86.87 48.65
C MET A 255 -68.26 86.71 50.13
N VAL A 256 -68.01 85.53 50.71
CA VAL A 256 -68.25 85.24 52.13
C VAL A 256 -67.37 86.10 53.02
N ASN A 257 -66.07 86.25 52.69
CA ASN A 257 -65.17 87.09 53.47
C ASN A 257 -65.55 88.57 53.39
N ARG A 258 -65.94 89.06 52.20
CA ARG A 258 -66.44 90.42 52.02
C ARG A 258 -67.74 90.66 52.80
N ALA A 259 -68.72 89.78 52.68
CA ALA A 259 -69.98 89.88 53.41
C ALA A 259 -69.77 89.83 54.94
N ARG A 260 -68.82 89.00 55.40
CA ARG A 260 -68.42 88.94 56.80
C ARG A 260 -67.79 90.26 57.27
N GLY A 261 -66.84 90.81 56.52
CA GLY A 261 -66.21 92.11 56.83
C GLY A 261 -67.25 93.24 56.87
N GLU A 262 -68.08 93.37 55.84
CA GLU A 262 -69.16 94.36 55.80
C GLU A 262 -70.17 94.18 56.94
N GLY A 263 -70.45 92.94 57.35
CA GLY A 263 -71.31 92.60 58.48
C GLY A 263 -70.71 93.06 59.81
N VAL A 264 -69.44 92.76 60.06
CA VAL A 264 -68.69 93.22 61.24
C VAL A 264 -68.65 94.75 61.29
N ASP A 265 -68.36 95.41 60.16
CA ASP A 265 -68.36 96.88 60.06
C ASP A 265 -69.72 97.50 60.38
N LYS A 266 -70.81 96.89 59.86
CA LYS A 266 -72.18 97.33 60.14
C LYS A 266 -72.52 97.16 61.61
N ILE A 267 -72.12 96.05 62.23
CA ILE A 267 -72.33 95.78 63.67
C ILE A 267 -71.57 96.80 64.52
N ILE A 268 -70.31 97.07 64.21
CA ILE A 268 -69.48 98.09 64.89
C ILE A 268 -70.13 99.48 64.74
N LYS A 269 -70.54 99.87 63.53
CA LYS A 269 -71.25 101.15 63.28
C LYS A 269 -72.58 101.24 64.03
N LEU A 270 -73.31 100.13 64.15
CA LEU A 270 -74.56 100.07 64.91
C LEU A 270 -74.31 100.23 66.41
N LYS A 271 -73.38 99.46 66.98
CA LYS A 271 -72.97 99.59 68.38
C LYS A 271 -72.58 101.02 68.74
N LYS A 272 -71.78 101.68 67.87
CA LYS A 272 -71.38 103.09 68.04
C LYS A 272 -72.57 104.05 68.03
N ARG A 273 -73.58 103.83 67.19
CA ARG A 273 -74.80 104.68 67.12
C ARG A 273 -75.72 104.56 68.33
N TYR A 274 -75.77 103.39 68.98
CA TYR A 274 -76.65 103.13 70.12
C TYR A 274 -75.94 103.24 71.49
N GLY A 275 -74.74 103.79 71.55
CA GLY A 275 -74.04 104.09 72.81
C GLY A 275 -73.59 102.86 73.62
N CYS A 276 -73.42 101.70 72.97
CA CYS A 276 -72.99 100.48 73.65
C CYS A 276 -71.48 100.50 73.94
N THR A 277 -71.08 100.35 75.20
CA THR A 277 -69.67 100.32 75.65
C THR A 277 -69.04 98.92 75.62
N LYS A 278 -69.75 97.91 75.12
CA LYS A 278 -69.20 96.54 75.02
C LYS A 278 -68.15 96.47 73.92
N ASP A 279 -66.97 96.06 74.33
CA ASP A 279 -65.73 95.98 73.57
C ASP A 279 -65.92 95.47 72.13
N ASP A 280 -65.41 96.24 71.17
CA ASP A 280 -65.38 95.87 69.75
C ASP A 280 -64.20 94.95 69.44
N ASP A 281 -63.21 94.85 70.34
CA ASP A 281 -61.99 94.06 70.18
C ASP A 281 -62.29 92.55 70.05
N GLY A 282 -63.36 92.06 70.68
CA GLY A 282 -63.78 90.66 70.52
C GLY A 282 -64.29 90.33 69.11
N LEU A 283 -64.97 91.26 68.46
CA LEU A 283 -65.49 91.09 67.09
C LEU A 283 -64.36 91.21 66.06
N THR A 284 -63.47 92.19 66.24
CA THR A 284 -62.29 92.37 65.38
C THR A 284 -61.31 91.21 65.53
N LEU A 285 -61.09 90.69 66.75
CA LEU A 285 -60.28 89.49 66.98
C LEU A 285 -60.88 88.24 66.31
N THR A 286 -62.20 88.08 66.36
CA THR A 286 -62.87 86.95 65.68
C THR A 286 -62.72 87.06 64.17
N GLN A 287 -62.81 88.27 63.62
CA GLN A 287 -62.58 88.52 62.20
C GLN A 287 -61.13 88.19 61.80
N LEU A 288 -60.15 88.67 62.57
CA LEU A 288 -58.72 88.42 62.34
C LEU A 288 -58.38 86.92 62.39
N LYS A 289 -58.92 86.17 63.37
CA LYS A 289 -58.78 84.71 63.43
C LYS A 289 -59.37 84.00 62.20
N LYS A 290 -60.44 84.53 61.61
CA LYS A 290 -61.05 83.96 60.40
C LYS A 290 -60.24 84.27 59.14
N GLU A 291 -59.58 85.42 59.08
CA GLU A 291 -58.64 85.78 58.02
C GLU A 291 -57.38 84.92 58.09
N GLU A 292 -56.83 84.69 59.28
CA GLU A 292 -55.69 83.79 59.49
C GLU A 292 -56.01 82.35 59.02
N VAL A 293 -57.19 81.83 59.36
CA VAL A 293 -57.64 80.51 58.88
C VAL A 293 -57.78 80.47 57.34
N HIS A 294 -58.16 81.59 56.71
CA HIS A 294 -58.23 81.66 55.25
C HIS A 294 -56.83 81.59 54.61
N GLU A 295 -55.86 82.33 55.15
CA GLU A 295 -54.47 82.29 54.67
C GLU A 295 -53.85 80.90 54.81
N LEU A 296 -54.07 80.23 55.95
CA LEU A 296 -53.61 78.85 56.15
C LEU A 296 -54.24 77.87 55.15
N LYS A 297 -55.51 78.07 54.77
CA LYS A 297 -56.16 77.26 53.72
C LYS A 297 -55.54 77.51 52.35
N LEU A 298 -55.23 78.75 52.03
CA LEU A 298 -54.54 79.12 50.79
C LEU A 298 -53.15 78.47 50.73
N GLU A 299 -52.39 78.52 51.82
CA GLU A 299 -51.08 77.88 51.93
C GLU A 299 -51.17 76.35 51.78
N ASN A 300 -52.12 75.71 52.46
CA ASN A 300 -52.35 74.27 52.34
C ASN A 300 -52.69 73.86 50.89
N SER A 301 -53.50 74.66 50.18
CA SER A 301 -53.78 74.43 48.76
C SER A 301 -52.53 74.51 47.88
N ARG A 302 -51.63 75.47 48.17
CA ARG A 302 -50.37 75.66 47.46
C ARG A 302 -49.40 74.51 47.72
N LEU A 303 -49.29 74.06 48.97
CA LEU A 303 -48.47 72.91 49.36
C LEU A 303 -48.98 71.61 48.71
N THR A 304 -50.29 71.41 48.66
CA THR A 304 -50.91 70.26 48.00
C THR A 304 -50.57 70.24 46.50
N ALA A 305 -50.63 71.39 45.82
CA ALA A 305 -50.23 71.50 44.41
C ALA A 305 -48.74 71.18 44.19
N LEU A 306 -47.86 71.61 45.09
CA LEU A 306 -46.43 71.28 45.04
C LEU A 306 -46.17 69.78 45.24
N LEU A 307 -46.88 69.15 46.19
CA LEU A 307 -46.80 67.70 46.39
C LEU A 307 -47.23 66.92 45.14
N CYS A 308 -48.29 67.35 44.45
CA CYS A 308 -48.70 66.75 43.17
C CYS A 308 -47.61 66.87 42.09
N LYS A 309 -46.97 68.04 41.96
CA LYS A 309 -45.84 68.24 41.03
C LYS A 309 -44.66 67.32 41.37
N LEU A 310 -44.32 67.20 42.66
CA LEU A 310 -43.24 66.33 43.12
C LEU A 310 -43.52 64.85 42.82
N LYS A 311 -44.77 64.39 43.03
CA LYS A 311 -45.20 63.04 42.66
C LYS A 311 -45.07 62.81 41.15
N ALA A 312 -45.52 63.75 40.31
CA ALA A 312 -45.39 63.65 38.86
C ALA A 312 -43.92 63.60 38.40
N LEU A 313 -43.05 64.45 38.96
CA LEU A 313 -41.61 64.43 38.68
C LEU A 313 -40.95 63.10 39.09
N ARG A 314 -41.38 62.50 40.21
CA ARG A 314 -40.89 61.19 40.63
C ARG A 314 -41.28 60.10 39.63
N CYS A 315 -42.53 60.09 39.16
CA CYS A 315 -42.98 59.14 38.13
C CYS A 315 -42.21 59.34 36.81
N TRP A 316 -41.99 60.58 36.38
CA TRP A 316 -41.23 60.86 35.17
C TRP A 316 -39.78 60.36 35.26
N ARG A 317 -39.11 60.62 36.39
CA ARG A 317 -37.75 60.11 36.64
C ARG A 317 -37.70 58.58 36.56
N GLN A 318 -38.68 57.90 37.18
CA GLN A 318 -38.77 56.44 37.14
C GLN A 318 -38.92 55.91 35.70
N VAL A 319 -39.77 56.53 34.88
CA VAL A 319 -39.97 56.11 33.48
C VAL A 319 -38.71 56.37 32.65
N VAL A 320 -38.04 57.50 32.84
CA VAL A 320 -36.79 57.83 32.14
C VAL A 320 -35.68 56.83 32.50
N ASP A 321 -35.55 56.46 33.77
CA ASP A 321 -34.55 55.48 34.19
C ASP A 321 -34.88 54.07 33.67
N GLN A 322 -36.16 53.69 33.61
CA GLN A 322 -36.58 52.46 32.95
C GLN A 322 -36.26 52.45 31.45
N GLU A 323 -36.47 53.56 30.75
CA GLU A 323 -36.15 53.68 29.32
C GLU A 323 -34.64 53.56 29.07
N LYS A 324 -33.80 54.17 29.93
CA LYS A 324 -32.33 54.04 29.85
C LYS A 324 -31.90 52.58 30.00
N LEU A 325 -32.41 51.87 31.01
CA LEU A 325 -32.12 50.45 31.22
C LEU A 325 -32.59 49.60 30.03
N HIS A 326 -33.77 49.90 29.47
CA HIS A 326 -34.28 49.20 28.30
C HIS A 326 -33.38 49.40 27.07
N ARG A 327 -32.91 50.63 26.82
CA ARG A 327 -31.94 50.93 25.74
C ARG A 327 -30.63 50.17 25.94
N GLN A 328 -30.09 50.17 27.16
CA GLN A 328 -28.85 49.45 27.47
C GLN A 328 -29.01 47.95 27.22
N LEU A 329 -30.13 47.36 27.65
CA LEU A 329 -30.45 45.95 27.42
C LEU A 329 -30.54 45.62 25.93
N LEU A 330 -31.15 46.50 25.12
CA LEU A 330 -31.24 46.29 23.68
C LEU A 330 -29.85 46.34 23.02
N GLN A 331 -29.02 47.30 23.41
CA GLN A 331 -27.64 47.42 22.90
C GLN A 331 -26.78 46.22 23.27
N THR A 332 -26.87 45.72 24.50
CA THR A 332 -26.11 44.54 24.92
C THR A 332 -26.56 43.29 24.18
N LYS A 333 -27.87 43.08 24.01
CA LYS A 333 -28.41 41.98 23.20
C LYS A 333 -27.94 42.04 21.74
N GLN A 334 -27.93 43.24 21.15
CA GLN A 334 -27.44 43.39 19.77
C GLN A 334 -25.95 43.04 19.66
N ARG A 335 -25.12 43.49 20.61
CA ARG A 335 -23.69 43.14 20.66
C ARG A 335 -23.48 41.64 20.82
N GLU A 336 -24.26 40.98 21.67
CA GLU A 336 -24.21 39.54 21.86
C GLU A 336 -24.55 38.78 20.58
N VAL A 337 -25.57 39.22 19.84
CA VAL A 337 -25.91 38.62 18.55
C VAL A 337 -24.76 38.81 17.56
N THR A 338 -24.19 40.02 17.45
CA THR A 338 -23.07 40.26 16.54
C THR A 338 -21.85 39.41 16.88
N THR A 339 -21.46 39.32 18.16
CA THR A 339 -20.30 38.49 18.56
C THR A 339 -20.55 37.01 18.34
N ARG A 340 -21.77 36.51 18.58
CA ARG A 340 -22.14 35.12 18.25
C ARG A 340 -22.03 34.85 16.74
N THR A 341 -22.48 35.76 15.89
CA THR A 341 -22.37 35.59 14.43
C THR A 341 -20.91 35.61 13.95
N GLU A 342 -20.06 36.43 14.55
CA GLU A 342 -18.62 36.46 14.24
C GLU A 342 -17.92 35.19 14.70
N ALA A 343 -18.23 34.69 15.90
CA ALA A 343 -17.70 33.43 16.41
C ALA A 343 -18.07 32.24 15.51
N LEU A 344 -19.32 32.19 15.03
CA LEU A 344 -19.76 31.17 14.07
C LEU A 344 -18.99 31.29 12.74
N ARG A 345 -18.80 32.51 12.22
CA ARG A 345 -18.02 32.74 10.99
C ARG A 345 -16.57 32.25 11.15
N VAL A 346 -15.92 32.55 12.27
CA VAL A 346 -14.55 32.08 12.55
C VAL A 346 -14.51 30.55 12.64
N LYS A 347 -15.51 29.93 13.29
CA LYS A 347 -15.63 28.47 13.38
C LYS A 347 -15.75 27.84 11.99
N MET A 348 -16.64 28.35 11.13
CA MET A 348 -16.79 27.87 9.75
C MET A 348 -15.48 27.97 8.96
N LEU A 349 -14.81 29.12 9.01
CA LEU A 349 -13.52 29.30 8.34
C LEU A 349 -12.44 28.35 8.88
N SER A 350 -12.48 28.00 10.17
CA SER A 350 -11.55 27.01 10.73
C SER A 350 -11.87 25.58 10.28
N GLU A 351 -13.16 25.23 10.17
CA GLU A 351 -13.61 23.93 9.66
C GLU A 351 -13.25 23.77 8.18
N GLU A 352 -13.43 24.81 7.36
CA GLU A 352 -13.00 24.84 5.95
C GLU A 352 -11.48 24.62 5.81
N LYS A 353 -10.66 25.28 6.65
CA LYS A 353 -9.21 25.07 6.66
C LYS A 353 -8.83 23.64 7.04
N VAL A 354 -9.51 23.05 8.02
CA VAL A 354 -9.28 21.66 8.41
C VAL A 354 -9.63 20.71 7.26
N ALA A 355 -10.73 20.96 6.54
CA ALA A 355 -11.09 20.16 5.37
C ALA A 355 -10.03 20.23 4.27
N LEU A 356 -9.54 21.43 3.93
CA LEU A 356 -8.46 21.60 2.95
C LEU A 356 -7.17 20.88 3.36
N LEU A 357 -6.77 20.98 4.63
CA LEU A 357 -5.59 20.29 5.14
C LEU A 357 -5.76 18.76 5.10
N GLN A 358 -6.98 18.26 5.33
CA GLN A 358 -7.28 16.84 5.21
C GLN A 358 -7.17 16.37 3.75
N GLU A 359 -7.69 17.15 2.79
CA GLU A 359 -7.56 16.87 1.36
C GLU A 359 -6.09 16.86 0.91
N GLU A 360 -5.28 17.82 1.37
CA GLU A 360 -3.83 17.85 1.10
C GLU A 360 -3.10 16.63 1.70
N LEU A 361 -3.48 16.22 2.92
CA LEU A 361 -2.92 15.04 3.57
C LEU A 361 -3.27 13.76 2.80
N ASP A 362 -4.52 13.61 2.37
CA ASP A 362 -4.98 12.45 1.61
C ASP A 362 -4.26 12.37 0.25
N PHE A 363 -4.06 13.51 -0.42
CA PHE A 363 -3.27 13.58 -1.65
C PHE A 363 -1.81 13.17 -1.41
N ALA A 364 -1.18 13.67 -0.35
CA ALA A 364 0.19 13.30 0.00
C ALA A 364 0.33 11.80 0.35
N GLN A 365 -0.65 11.23 1.05
CA GLN A 365 -0.70 9.79 1.33
C GLN A 365 -0.84 8.97 0.05
N GLN A 366 -1.71 9.36 -0.88
CA GLN A 366 -1.85 8.70 -2.18
C GLN A 366 -0.53 8.73 -2.96
N ALA A 367 0.11 9.90 -3.08
CA ALA A 367 1.41 10.03 -3.73
C ALA A 367 2.49 9.15 -3.08
N LEU A 368 2.49 9.06 -1.74
CA LEU A 368 3.39 8.16 -1.01
C LEU A 368 3.12 6.69 -1.34
N THR A 369 1.85 6.26 -1.37
CA THR A 369 1.51 4.87 -1.73
C THR A 369 1.92 4.52 -3.17
N CYS A 370 1.75 5.45 -4.12
CA CYS A 370 2.20 5.29 -5.51
C CYS A 370 3.73 5.13 -5.57
N SER A 371 4.48 6.03 -4.92
CA SER A 371 5.94 5.93 -4.89
C SER A 371 6.45 4.67 -4.19
N GLN A 372 5.76 4.20 -3.14
CA GLN A 372 6.06 2.91 -2.49
C GLN A 372 5.81 1.73 -3.44
N ALA A 373 4.72 1.75 -4.21
CA ALA A 373 4.44 0.73 -5.22
C ALA A 373 5.51 0.71 -6.32
N GLU A 374 5.91 1.87 -6.83
CA GLU A 374 7.00 2.02 -7.80
C GLU A 374 8.33 1.49 -7.24
N CYS A 375 8.70 1.86 -6.01
CA CYS A 375 9.88 1.33 -5.33
C CYS A 375 9.85 -0.20 -5.25
N SER A 376 8.69 -0.77 -4.92
CA SER A 376 8.52 -2.22 -4.83
C SER A 376 8.67 -2.90 -6.21
N SER A 377 8.18 -2.27 -7.28
CA SER A 377 8.32 -2.74 -8.66
C SER A 377 9.78 -2.70 -9.12
N ILE A 378 10.46 -1.58 -8.90
CA ILE A 378 11.88 -1.41 -9.22
C ILE A 378 12.72 -2.43 -8.45
N LYS A 379 12.43 -2.66 -7.16
CA LYS A 379 13.13 -3.68 -6.36
C LYS A 379 12.98 -5.09 -6.95
N LYS A 380 11.78 -5.46 -7.41
CA LYS A 380 11.52 -6.73 -8.10
C LYS A 380 12.23 -6.82 -9.45
N GLN A 381 12.28 -5.73 -10.21
CA GLN A 381 13.03 -5.69 -11.48
C GLN A 381 14.53 -5.85 -11.24
N LEU A 382 15.06 -5.18 -10.22
CA LEU A 382 16.48 -5.26 -9.85
C LEU A 382 16.86 -6.67 -9.39
N SER A 383 16.02 -7.35 -8.60
CA SER A 383 16.29 -8.73 -8.19
C SER A 383 16.31 -9.67 -9.38
N ARG A 384 15.34 -9.55 -10.31
CA ARG A 384 15.32 -10.32 -11.57
C ARG A 384 16.58 -10.08 -12.40
N LYS A 385 16.98 -8.81 -12.59
CA LYS A 385 18.21 -8.49 -13.33
C LYS A 385 19.46 -9.06 -12.66
N THR A 386 19.51 -9.05 -11.34
CA THR A 386 20.63 -9.61 -10.58
C THR A 386 20.70 -11.14 -10.73
N GLU A 387 19.55 -11.83 -10.68
CA GLU A 387 19.45 -13.27 -10.96
C GLU A 387 19.89 -13.59 -12.40
N GLU A 388 19.41 -12.84 -13.40
CA GLU A 388 19.84 -12.95 -14.80
C GLU A 388 21.37 -12.80 -14.95
N PHE A 389 21.96 -11.80 -14.28
CA PHE A 389 23.41 -11.61 -14.27
C PHE A 389 24.17 -12.77 -13.63
N GLN A 390 23.64 -13.33 -12.54
CA GLN A 390 24.24 -14.51 -11.90
C GLN A 390 24.19 -15.73 -12.83
N VAL A 391 23.04 -15.99 -13.46
CA VAL A 391 22.88 -17.07 -14.43
C VAL A 391 23.84 -16.88 -15.61
N PHE A 392 23.92 -15.68 -16.17
CA PHE A 392 24.85 -15.36 -17.26
C PHE A 392 26.32 -15.59 -16.84
N ARG A 393 26.70 -15.19 -15.62
CA ARG A 393 28.04 -15.44 -15.08
C ARG A 393 28.33 -16.94 -14.96
N HIS A 394 27.38 -17.72 -14.44
CA HIS A 394 27.51 -19.18 -14.35
C HIS A 394 27.58 -19.84 -15.73
N GLN A 395 26.77 -19.40 -16.69
CA GLN A 395 26.79 -19.90 -18.06
C GLN A 395 28.11 -19.58 -18.75
N SER A 396 28.59 -18.34 -18.67
CA SER A 396 29.89 -17.94 -19.23
C SER A 396 31.05 -18.72 -18.59
N ALA A 397 31.00 -18.99 -17.28
CA ALA A 397 31.99 -19.83 -16.61
C ALA A 397 31.96 -21.29 -17.11
N ARG A 398 30.77 -21.87 -17.31
CA ARG A 398 30.59 -23.22 -17.87
C ARG A 398 31.10 -23.29 -19.32
N GLU A 399 30.75 -22.31 -20.15
CA GLU A 399 31.22 -22.24 -21.54
C GLU A 399 32.75 -22.09 -21.61
N ALA A 400 33.34 -21.25 -20.75
CA ALA A 400 34.79 -21.12 -20.66
C ALA A 400 35.46 -22.43 -20.22
N HIS A 401 34.86 -23.17 -19.29
CA HIS A 401 35.36 -24.47 -18.87
C HIS A 401 35.29 -25.50 -20.00
N SER A 402 34.14 -25.63 -20.68
CA SER A 402 33.96 -26.52 -21.82
C SER A 402 34.92 -26.20 -22.97
N ARG A 403 35.16 -24.91 -23.27
CA ARG A 403 36.17 -24.49 -24.25
C ARG A 403 37.58 -24.95 -23.85
N ARG A 404 37.96 -24.79 -22.59
CA ARG A 404 39.27 -25.26 -22.08
C ARG A 404 39.43 -26.78 -22.18
N GLU A 405 38.38 -27.55 -21.88
CA GLU A 405 38.41 -29.01 -22.03
C GLU A 405 38.59 -29.42 -23.50
N LEU A 406 37.85 -28.79 -24.42
CA LEU A 406 38.01 -29.02 -25.86
C LEU A 406 39.42 -28.68 -26.35
N ASP A 407 39.97 -27.55 -25.91
CA ASP A 407 41.34 -27.15 -26.26
C ASP A 407 42.37 -28.13 -25.67
N ALA A 408 42.19 -28.61 -24.45
CA ALA A 408 43.04 -29.64 -23.85
C ALA A 408 43.01 -30.95 -24.66
N HIS A 409 41.82 -31.41 -25.08
CA HIS A 409 41.70 -32.58 -25.95
C HIS A 409 42.34 -32.38 -27.33
N ARG A 410 42.22 -31.19 -27.93
CA ARG A 410 42.89 -30.85 -29.20
C ARG A 410 44.41 -30.88 -29.06
N VAL A 411 44.94 -30.33 -27.97
CA VAL A 411 46.38 -30.36 -27.67
C VAL A 411 46.84 -31.79 -27.46
N GLN A 412 46.13 -32.59 -26.64
CA GLN A 412 46.46 -34.00 -26.41
C GLN A 412 46.48 -34.81 -27.70
N THR A 413 45.47 -34.64 -28.58
CA THR A 413 45.42 -35.32 -29.88
C THR A 413 46.59 -34.91 -30.77
N SER A 414 46.95 -33.62 -30.76
CA SER A 414 48.08 -33.09 -31.53
C SER A 414 49.43 -33.59 -31.01
N GLU A 415 49.59 -33.72 -29.69
CA GLU A 415 50.77 -34.30 -29.04
C GLU A 415 50.90 -35.78 -29.36
N GLN A 416 49.79 -36.52 -29.36
CA GLN A 416 49.79 -37.94 -29.72
C GLN A 416 50.18 -38.14 -31.19
N MET A 417 49.61 -37.35 -32.11
CA MET A 417 50.06 -37.35 -33.51
C MET A 417 51.53 -36.97 -33.65
N ARG A 418 52.04 -36.03 -32.84
CA ARG A 418 53.45 -35.66 -32.84
C ARG A 418 54.33 -36.83 -32.39
N ALA A 419 53.97 -37.51 -31.31
CA ALA A 419 54.69 -38.69 -30.84
C ALA A 419 54.71 -39.82 -31.87
N ASP A 420 53.58 -40.05 -32.56
CA ASP A 420 53.47 -41.03 -33.65
C ASP A 420 54.34 -40.64 -34.85
N MET A 421 54.35 -39.36 -35.24
CA MET A 421 55.24 -38.86 -36.29
C MET A 421 56.71 -39.01 -35.90
N GLU A 422 57.06 -38.70 -34.65
CA GLU A 422 58.42 -38.92 -34.14
C GLU A 422 58.81 -40.39 -34.19
N ASP A 423 57.91 -41.31 -33.84
CA ASP A 423 58.18 -42.75 -33.92
C ASP A 423 58.34 -43.23 -35.38
N ARG A 424 57.46 -42.79 -36.29
CA ARG A 424 57.60 -43.05 -37.72
C ARG A 424 58.92 -42.52 -38.27
N ASP A 425 59.34 -41.34 -37.83
CA ASP A 425 60.60 -40.74 -38.25
C ASP A 425 61.82 -41.51 -37.67
N ARG A 426 61.71 -42.07 -36.46
CA ARG A 426 62.71 -43.04 -35.94
C ARG A 426 62.76 -44.31 -36.79
N GLN A 427 61.61 -44.88 -37.14
CA GLN A 427 61.52 -46.06 -38.01
C GLN A 427 62.11 -45.80 -39.39
N LEU A 428 61.79 -44.66 -40.01
CA LEU A 428 62.34 -44.25 -41.30
C LEU A 428 63.86 -44.08 -41.25
N ARG A 429 64.40 -43.46 -40.18
CA ARG A 429 65.85 -43.39 -39.96
C ARG A 429 66.48 -44.78 -39.90
N ALA A 430 65.89 -45.72 -39.15
CA ALA A 430 66.38 -47.09 -39.08
C ALA A 430 66.36 -47.81 -40.44
N PHE A 431 65.29 -47.65 -41.24
CA PHE A 431 65.23 -48.18 -42.60
C PHE A 431 66.27 -47.53 -43.52
N GLY A 432 66.49 -46.21 -43.40
CA GLY A 432 67.55 -45.50 -44.11
C GLY A 432 68.94 -46.06 -43.81
N GLU A 433 69.26 -46.28 -42.54
CA GLU A 433 70.52 -46.91 -42.13
C GLU A 433 70.68 -48.33 -42.68
N GLN A 434 69.60 -49.13 -42.71
CA GLN A 434 69.63 -50.46 -43.32
C GLN A 434 69.89 -50.41 -44.83
N LEU A 435 69.25 -49.49 -45.55
CA LEU A 435 69.48 -49.29 -46.98
C LEU A 435 70.92 -48.84 -47.25
N ASP A 436 71.48 -47.94 -46.44
CA ASP A 436 72.88 -47.51 -46.55
C ASP A 436 73.85 -48.66 -46.31
N ARG A 437 73.61 -49.51 -45.29
CA ARG A 437 74.38 -50.73 -45.06
C ARG A 437 74.30 -51.68 -46.26
N GLY A 438 73.10 -51.91 -46.79
CA GLY A 438 72.88 -52.71 -48.00
C GLY A 438 73.60 -52.14 -49.22
N SER A 439 73.58 -50.83 -49.41
CA SER A 439 74.30 -50.12 -50.47
C SER A 439 75.82 -50.29 -50.35
N ARG A 440 76.38 -50.18 -49.14
CA ARG A 440 77.81 -50.43 -48.86
C ARG A 440 78.20 -51.88 -49.19
N ILE A 441 77.38 -52.85 -48.77
CA ILE A 441 77.60 -54.27 -49.06
C ILE A 441 77.57 -54.53 -50.57
N ASN A 442 76.55 -54.01 -51.26
CA ASN A 442 76.41 -54.12 -52.72
C ASN A 442 77.60 -53.48 -53.46
N ARG A 443 78.11 -52.34 -53.00
CA ARG A 443 79.31 -51.71 -53.55
C ARG A 443 80.53 -52.60 -53.40
N LEU A 444 80.77 -53.15 -52.20
CA LEU A 444 81.88 -54.09 -51.96
C LEU A 444 81.77 -55.34 -52.84
N GLN A 445 80.55 -55.85 -53.05
CA GLN A 445 80.32 -57.01 -53.91
C GLN A 445 80.62 -56.69 -55.38
N ARG A 446 80.20 -55.52 -55.89
CA ARG A 446 80.57 -55.05 -57.24
C ARG A 446 82.09 -54.87 -57.40
N GLU A 447 82.77 -54.38 -56.37
CA GLU A 447 84.23 -54.24 -56.40
C GLU A 447 84.95 -55.60 -56.43
N ARG A 448 84.42 -56.62 -55.72
CA ARG A 448 84.92 -58.01 -55.80
C ARG A 448 84.71 -58.62 -57.18
N SER A 449 83.49 -58.53 -57.74
CA SER A 449 83.22 -59.06 -59.08
C SER A 449 84.06 -58.35 -60.15
N ALA A 450 84.32 -57.05 -60.01
CA ALA A 450 85.21 -56.31 -60.92
C ALA A 450 86.68 -56.75 -60.83
N LYS A 451 87.14 -57.25 -59.67
CA LYS A 451 88.48 -57.84 -59.51
C LYS A 451 88.55 -59.23 -60.14
N GLU A 452 87.54 -60.07 -59.93
CA GLU A 452 87.44 -61.40 -60.57
C GLU A 452 87.39 -61.30 -62.10
N ILE A 453 86.60 -60.36 -62.65
CA ILE A 453 86.54 -60.10 -64.10
C ILE A 453 87.92 -59.70 -64.65
N ARG A 454 88.70 -58.89 -63.91
CA ARG A 454 90.06 -58.52 -64.30
C ARG A 454 91.01 -59.72 -64.29
N GLN A 455 90.89 -60.60 -63.31
CA GLN A 455 91.69 -61.82 -63.22
C GLN A 455 91.39 -62.78 -64.37
N VAL A 456 90.12 -63.02 -64.69
CA VAL A 456 89.70 -63.85 -65.83
C VAL A 456 90.16 -63.24 -67.16
N ARG A 457 90.06 -61.91 -67.32
CA ARG A 457 90.60 -61.22 -68.50
C ARG A 457 92.12 -61.42 -68.65
N GLY A 458 92.87 -61.36 -67.55
CA GLY A 458 94.31 -61.64 -67.56
C GLY A 458 94.65 -63.06 -67.99
N GLN A 459 93.93 -64.06 -67.47
CA GLN A 459 94.09 -65.47 -67.85
C GLN A 459 93.77 -65.71 -69.32
N LEU A 460 92.71 -65.08 -69.84
CA LEU A 460 92.34 -65.18 -71.26
C LEU A 460 93.41 -64.59 -72.19
N GLN A 461 94.04 -63.49 -71.77
CA GLN A 461 95.13 -62.87 -72.52
C GLN A 461 96.38 -63.75 -72.57
N GLN A 462 96.69 -64.45 -71.47
CA GLN A 462 97.78 -65.43 -71.37
C GLN A 462 97.51 -66.67 -72.25
N GLN A 463 96.27 -67.16 -72.29
CA GLN A 463 95.85 -68.23 -73.19
C GLN A 463 95.99 -67.81 -74.67
N ARG A 464 95.69 -66.55 -74.99
CA ARG A 464 95.84 -66.00 -76.34
C ARG A 464 97.31 -65.89 -76.76
N SER A 465 98.22 -65.50 -75.86
CA SER A 465 99.65 -65.43 -76.17
C SER A 465 100.27 -66.81 -76.40
N LEU A 466 99.92 -67.81 -75.56
CA LEU A 466 100.38 -69.19 -75.74
C LEU A 466 99.86 -69.80 -77.06
N LYS A 467 98.61 -69.49 -77.45
CA LYS A 467 98.09 -69.89 -78.77
C LYS A 467 98.86 -69.25 -79.92
N GLN A 468 99.20 -67.96 -79.84
CA GLN A 468 100.02 -67.29 -80.86
C GLN A 468 101.41 -67.93 -80.97
N GLU A 469 102.01 -68.33 -79.85
CA GLU A 469 103.30 -69.02 -79.79
C GLU A 469 103.26 -70.41 -80.45
N ALA A 470 102.17 -71.16 -80.25
CA ALA A 470 101.94 -72.45 -80.92
C ALA A 470 101.76 -72.30 -82.45
N PHE A 471 101.10 -71.23 -82.91
CA PHE A 471 100.98 -70.95 -84.35
C PHE A 471 102.31 -70.56 -84.99
N GLN A 472 103.20 -69.85 -84.28
CA GLN A 472 104.55 -69.53 -84.77
C GLN A 472 105.45 -70.76 -84.90
N GLN A 473 105.22 -71.83 -84.12
CA GLN A 473 105.92 -73.11 -84.25
C GLN A 473 105.44 -73.89 -85.48
N LEU A 474 104.14 -73.84 -85.80
CA LEU A 474 103.55 -74.42 -87.01
C LEU A 474 104.12 -73.79 -88.29
N ASP A 475 104.30 -72.47 -88.33
CA ASP A 475 104.91 -71.77 -89.48
C ASP A 475 106.36 -72.20 -89.75
N LYS A 476 107.13 -72.54 -88.71
CA LYS A 476 108.52 -73.02 -88.86
C LYS A 476 108.60 -74.42 -89.47
N LEU A 477 107.64 -75.29 -89.17
CA LEU A 477 107.51 -76.63 -89.77
C LEU A 477 107.00 -76.57 -91.21
N GLN A 478 106.12 -75.62 -91.53
CA GLN A 478 105.60 -75.39 -92.87
C GLN A 478 106.72 -75.00 -93.86
N ASN A 479 107.71 -74.22 -93.42
CA ASN A 479 108.80 -73.77 -94.28
C ASN A 479 109.85 -74.85 -94.61
N GLN A 480 109.92 -75.95 -93.87
CA GLN A 480 110.85 -77.06 -94.15
C GLN A 480 110.33 -78.04 -95.21
N VAL A 481 109.01 -78.05 -95.44
CA VAL A 481 108.36 -78.91 -96.45
C VAL A 481 108.40 -78.29 -97.85
N ASN A 482 108.46 -76.96 -97.95
CA ASN A 482 108.41 -76.24 -99.23
C ASN A 482 109.74 -76.23 -100.03
N ASP A 483 110.89 -76.55 -99.44
CA ASP A 483 112.18 -76.51 -100.14
C ASP A 483 112.57 -77.83 -100.84
N VAL A 484 111.86 -78.95 -100.58
CA VAL A 484 112.13 -80.26 -101.21
C VAL A 484 111.24 -80.51 -102.45
N GLU A 485 110.17 -79.72 -102.67
CA GLU A 485 109.12 -80.03 -103.66
C GLU A 485 109.08 -79.13 -104.92
N ALA A 486 110.00 -78.17 -105.10
CA ALA A 486 109.97 -77.24 -106.25
C ALA A 486 111.13 -77.35 -107.26
N ALA A 487 111.91 -78.43 -107.22
CA ALA A 487 112.83 -78.84 -108.29
C ALA A 487 112.18 -79.93 -109.16
N LEU A 488 111.22 -79.57 -110.03
CA LEU A 488 110.81 -80.24 -111.30
C LEU A 488 109.34 -79.92 -111.66
N SER A 489 109.12 -78.88 -112.46
CA SER A 489 108.40 -78.97 -113.76
C SER A 489 107.97 -77.59 -114.30
N ARG A 490 108.40 -77.33 -115.53
CA ARG A 490 108.16 -76.12 -116.33
C ARG A 490 107.25 -76.51 -117.51
N GLY A 491 106.13 -75.82 -117.68
CA GLY A 491 105.26 -76.01 -118.86
C GLY A 491 103.97 -75.22 -118.75
N ALA A 492 103.80 -74.26 -119.65
CA ALA A 492 102.71 -73.29 -119.77
C ALA A 492 101.28 -73.87 -119.79
N SER A 493 100.32 -73.11 -119.25
CA SER A 493 99.04 -72.72 -119.89
C SER A 493 98.14 -72.00 -118.87
N THR A 494 97.86 -70.71 -119.04
CA THR A 494 96.64 -70.11 -119.64
C THR A 494 95.30 -70.43 -118.97
N ALA A 495 94.66 -69.34 -118.52
CA ALA A 495 93.24 -69.01 -118.67
C ALA A 495 92.19 -69.56 -117.67
N GLY A 496 91.32 -68.63 -117.25
CA GLY A 496 90.08 -68.83 -116.50
C GLY A 496 90.13 -68.14 -115.14
N GLN A 497 89.84 -66.85 -114.94
CA GLN A 497 88.78 -66.01 -115.48
C GLN A 497 87.39 -66.67 -115.48
N SER A 498 86.64 -66.45 -114.40
CA SER A 498 85.32 -65.80 -114.49
C SER A 498 85.02 -65.17 -113.14
N ARG A 499 84.93 -63.84 -113.07
CA ARG A 499 83.73 -63.03 -113.39
C ARG A 499 82.68 -63.24 -112.27
N THR A 500 82.15 -62.20 -111.64
CA THR A 500 81.78 -60.87 -112.15
C THR A 500 81.65 -59.97 -110.91
N TYR A 501 82.40 -58.88 -110.78
CA TYR A 501 81.98 -57.48 -111.03
C TYR A 501 80.59 -57.14 -110.43
N CYS A 502 80.40 -56.11 -109.62
CA CYS A 502 80.79 -54.70 -109.81
C CYS A 502 80.86 -53.96 -108.44
N THR A 503 82.01 -53.34 -108.14
CA THR A 503 82.28 -51.87 -108.09
C THR A 503 81.86 -51.18 -106.79
N LEU A 504 82.80 -50.70 -105.95
CA LEU A 504 83.59 -49.45 -106.13
C LEU A 504 82.64 -48.23 -106.19
N SER A 505 82.80 -47.13 -105.46
CA SER A 505 83.94 -46.64 -104.70
C SER A 505 83.65 -45.23 -104.18
N VAL A 506 84.31 -44.88 -103.07
CA VAL A 506 85.03 -43.60 -102.89
C VAL A 506 84.18 -42.34 -102.64
N SER A 507 84.28 -41.94 -101.36
CA SER A 507 84.72 -40.61 -100.90
C SER A 507 83.71 -39.51 -100.56
N ARG A 508 84.12 -38.88 -99.45
CA ARG A 508 84.12 -37.44 -99.15
C ARG A 508 82.87 -36.81 -98.55
N LEU A 509 83.20 -36.10 -97.47
CA LEU A 509 82.69 -34.81 -97.00
C LEU A 509 81.22 -34.75 -96.54
N SER A 510 81.11 -34.29 -95.28
CA SER A 510 80.15 -33.29 -94.80
C SER A 510 78.79 -33.27 -95.47
N THR A 511 77.74 -33.55 -94.70
CA THR A 511 76.78 -32.50 -94.32
C THR A 511 75.69 -33.06 -93.40
N ARG A 512 75.41 -32.27 -92.36
CA ARG A 512 74.05 -31.84 -91.97
C ARG A 512 73.07 -32.97 -91.62
N SER A 513 72.91 -33.32 -90.33
CA SER A 513 72.02 -32.63 -89.35
C SER A 513 70.66 -33.34 -89.25
N PRO A 514 69.80 -33.02 -88.25
CA PRO A 514 69.99 -32.07 -87.13
C PRO A 514 69.77 -32.76 -85.76
N SER A 515 70.41 -32.40 -84.64
CA SER A 515 70.73 -31.11 -84.01
C SER A 515 69.58 -30.47 -83.21
N THR A 516 69.86 -30.26 -81.92
CA THR A 516 69.63 -29.04 -81.11
C THR A 516 68.21 -28.57 -80.76
N GLY A 517 68.07 -28.14 -79.50
CA GLY A 517 66.98 -27.29 -78.95
C GLY A 517 66.62 -27.80 -77.54
N LEU A 518 66.91 -27.17 -76.40
CA LEU A 518 66.84 -25.76 -76.02
C LEU A 518 65.45 -25.15 -76.26
N HIS A 519 64.83 -24.78 -75.14
CA HIS A 519 63.69 -23.88 -74.96
C HIS A 519 62.30 -24.24 -75.53
N ARG A 520 61.34 -24.29 -74.61
CA ARG A 520 60.11 -23.45 -74.57
C ARG A 520 59.36 -23.25 -75.89
N ASN A 521 58.17 -23.87 -75.99
CA ASN A 521 56.86 -23.30 -76.40
C ASN A 521 55.88 -24.48 -76.57
N ARG A 522 54.71 -24.57 -75.94
CA ARG A 522 53.51 -23.70 -75.90
C ARG A 522 52.91 -23.39 -77.29
N GLN A 523 51.66 -23.86 -77.40
CA GLN A 523 50.51 -23.25 -78.07
C GLN A 523 50.38 -23.39 -79.58
N HIS A 524 49.18 -23.80 -80.01
CA HIS A 524 48.15 -23.00 -80.69
C HIS A 524 46.91 -23.90 -80.80
N SER A 525 45.65 -23.48 -80.72
CA SER A 525 44.93 -22.23 -80.48
C SER A 525 43.51 -22.72 -80.15
N ALA A 526 42.69 -22.06 -79.33
CA ALA A 526 42.30 -20.68 -79.49
C ALA A 526 41.69 -20.09 -78.19
N LEU A 527 42.15 -18.86 -77.87
CA LEU A 527 41.42 -17.72 -77.24
C LEU A 527 40.89 -17.88 -75.79
N GLN A 528 40.95 -16.93 -74.84
CA GLN A 528 41.54 -15.59 -74.62
C GLN A 528 41.28 -15.27 -73.11
N LEU A 529 42.29 -14.95 -72.29
CA LEU A 529 42.62 -13.64 -71.67
C LEU A 529 41.52 -12.90 -70.85
N GLY A 530 41.87 -12.54 -69.60
CA GLY A 530 41.23 -11.47 -68.78
C GLY A 530 40.79 -11.96 -67.39
N SER A 531 41.54 -11.71 -66.31
CA SER A 531 41.45 -10.52 -65.44
C SER A 531 40.23 -10.48 -64.52
N LEU A 532 40.54 -10.13 -63.27
CA LEU A 532 39.69 -9.42 -62.32
C LEU A 532 38.55 -10.21 -61.66
N THR A 533 38.74 -10.37 -60.35
CA THR A 533 37.76 -9.98 -59.33
C THR A 533 36.71 -9.01 -59.86
N ASN A 534 35.45 -9.45 -59.82
CA ASN A 534 34.24 -8.72 -59.39
C ASN A 534 33.05 -9.49 -59.94
N TYR A 535 32.09 -9.87 -59.07
CA TYR A 535 30.75 -9.27 -59.00
C TYR A 535 30.15 -9.05 -60.39
N THR A 536 28.91 -9.45 -60.67
CA THR A 536 27.66 -8.91 -60.11
C THR A 536 26.56 -9.69 -60.87
N THR A 537 25.28 -9.81 -60.50
CA THR A 537 24.21 -8.82 -60.22
C THR A 537 22.88 -9.61 -60.38
N PRO A 538 21.66 -9.03 -60.27
CA PRO A 538 21.21 -7.73 -59.73
C PRO A 538 20.06 -7.98 -58.70
N GLN A 539 19.30 -7.06 -58.12
CA GLN A 539 18.99 -5.67 -58.42
C GLN A 539 18.25 -5.08 -57.20
N ASP A 540 18.64 -3.87 -56.77
CA ASP A 540 17.81 -2.71 -56.40
C ASP A 540 16.79 -2.79 -55.22
N PHE A 541 16.54 -1.76 -54.38
CA PHE A 541 16.83 -0.31 -54.42
C PHE A 541 16.96 0.32 -53.00
N ALA A 542 17.80 1.36 -52.94
CA ALA A 542 17.61 2.67 -52.27
C ALA A 542 17.80 2.79 -50.73
N THR A 543 18.54 3.75 -50.13
CA THR A 543 19.37 4.88 -50.60
C THR A 543 20.33 5.28 -49.47
N GLU A 544 21.59 5.61 -49.80
CA GLU A 544 22.57 6.36 -48.96
C GLU A 544 22.41 7.89 -49.19
N PRO A 545 23.24 8.84 -48.67
CA PRO A 545 24.27 8.84 -47.59
C PRO A 545 24.08 10.07 -46.63
N ARG A 546 24.91 10.48 -45.63
CA ARG A 546 26.35 10.80 -45.56
C ARG A 546 26.66 11.27 -44.11
N GLN A 547 27.67 10.74 -43.38
CA GLN A 547 29.00 11.35 -43.13
C GLN A 547 29.02 12.90 -43.11
N GLN A 548 29.69 13.63 -42.21
CA GLN A 548 30.82 13.35 -41.31
C GLN A 548 30.98 14.54 -40.32
N ARG A 549 31.64 14.24 -39.20
CA ARG A 549 32.28 15.11 -38.21
C ARG A 549 32.93 16.40 -38.77
N ALA A 550 32.70 17.57 -38.15
CA ALA A 550 33.73 18.39 -37.45
C ALA A 550 33.27 19.84 -37.15
N GLU A 551 33.45 20.22 -35.87
CA GLU A 551 34.04 21.48 -35.36
C GLU A 551 33.38 22.88 -35.49
N THR A 552 33.45 23.57 -34.33
CA THR A 552 33.70 24.99 -34.05
C THR A 552 32.64 26.09 -34.27
N ALA A 553 32.13 26.55 -33.11
CA ALA A 553 32.21 27.93 -32.60
C ALA A 553 31.23 29.04 -33.03
N ARG A 554 30.71 29.70 -31.97
CA ARG A 554 30.26 31.10 -31.83
C ARG A 554 28.97 31.56 -32.52
N GLY A 555 28.09 32.12 -31.69
CA GLY A 555 27.26 33.28 -32.06
C GLY A 555 25.84 33.26 -31.47
N HIS A 556 25.63 34.09 -30.44
CA HIS A 556 24.44 34.92 -30.10
C HIS A 556 23.16 34.75 -30.95
N SER A 557 21.91 34.82 -30.46
CA SER A 557 21.33 35.34 -29.21
C SER A 557 19.80 35.09 -29.20
N ASN A 558 19.27 34.81 -28.00
CA ASN A 558 18.00 35.24 -27.39
C ASN A 558 16.63 35.02 -28.07
N THR A 559 15.73 34.30 -27.39
CA THR A 559 14.53 34.81 -26.67
C THR A 559 13.77 33.61 -26.05
N SER A 560 13.75 33.48 -24.71
CA SER A 560 12.67 33.86 -23.77
C SER A 560 11.78 32.63 -23.42
N THR A 561 12.00 31.94 -22.28
CA THR A 561 11.30 32.05 -20.97
C THR A 561 9.78 31.77 -21.07
N ASP A 562 9.15 30.92 -20.26
CA ASP A 562 9.18 30.87 -18.80
C ASP A 562 8.90 29.47 -18.21
N GLY A 563 9.57 29.18 -17.09
CA GLY A 563 9.14 28.22 -16.08
C GLY A 563 9.26 28.89 -14.71
N PRO A 564 8.39 28.60 -13.73
CA PRO A 564 8.51 29.22 -12.41
C PRO A 564 9.57 28.49 -11.58
N LYS A 565 10.50 29.29 -11.08
CA LYS A 565 11.63 28.94 -10.20
C LYS A 565 11.16 28.62 -8.79
N ALA A 566 11.88 27.69 -8.18
CA ALA A 566 11.96 27.54 -6.73
C ALA A 566 12.75 28.72 -6.15
N ASP A 567 12.12 29.50 -5.26
CA ASP A 567 12.81 30.49 -4.43
C ASP A 567 13.06 29.92 -3.03
N LEU A 568 14.35 29.69 -2.75
CA LEU A 568 14.88 29.62 -1.39
C LEU A 568 14.93 31.05 -0.83
N CYS A 569 14.01 31.38 0.08
CA CYS A 569 14.16 32.54 0.95
C CYS A 569 14.44 32.11 2.38
N ARG A 570 15.69 32.29 2.81
CA ARG A 570 16.07 32.51 4.21
C ARG A 570 15.21 33.63 4.78
N LEU A 571 14.44 33.37 5.83
CA LEU A 571 13.98 34.40 6.75
C LEU A 571 14.42 34.08 8.17
N ARG A 572 15.16 35.05 8.71
CA ARG A 572 15.58 35.18 10.10
C ARG A 572 14.40 34.98 11.04
N VAL A 573 14.66 34.23 12.12
CA VAL A 573 13.92 34.32 13.37
C VAL A 573 14.22 35.67 14.01
N PRO A 574 13.22 36.50 14.33
CA PRO A 574 13.34 37.49 15.39
C PRO A 574 12.71 36.90 16.66
N THR A 575 13.57 36.60 17.63
CA THR A 575 13.20 36.52 19.04
C THR A 575 12.61 37.87 19.45
N ALA A 576 11.40 37.89 20.00
CA ALA A 576 10.89 39.02 20.76
C ALA A 576 10.12 38.47 21.97
N GLU A 577 10.78 38.59 23.11
CA GLU A 577 10.22 38.50 24.45
C GLU A 577 9.25 39.67 24.71
N ALA A 578 8.36 39.43 25.67
CA ALA A 578 7.60 40.38 26.48
C ALA A 578 6.44 41.15 25.82
N LEU A 579 5.22 40.87 26.30
CA LEU A 579 4.49 41.75 27.25
C LEU A 579 3.01 41.31 27.32
N PHE A 580 2.65 40.63 28.41
CA PHE A 580 1.28 40.68 28.93
C PHE A 580 1.13 41.97 29.74
N PRO A 581 0.09 42.79 29.51
CA PRO A 581 -0.51 43.58 30.56
C PRO A 581 -1.78 42.91 31.07
N ASP A 582 -1.99 43.08 32.38
CA ASP A 582 -3.09 42.61 33.21
C ASP A 582 -4.47 42.50 32.55
N LEU A 583 -5.12 41.34 32.76
CA LEU A 583 -6.49 41.21 33.31
C LEU A 583 -6.79 39.74 33.68
#